data_AF-A0A2N1KWJ2-F1
#
_entry.id   AF-A0A2N1KWJ2-F1
#
_cell.length_a   1.000
_cell.length_b   1.000
_cell.length_c   1.000
_cell.angle_alpha   90.00
_cell.angle_beta   90.00
_cell.angle_gamma   90.00
#
_symmetry.space_group_name_H-M   'P 1'
#
loop_
_entity.id
_entity.type
_entity.pdbx_description
1 polymer ?
#
loop_
_entity_poly.entity_id
_entity_poly.type
_entity_poly.pdbx_seq_one_letter_code
_entity_poly.pdbx_strand_id
1 'polypeptide(L)'
;MSILNLALQGVALKRKDMSGLSEQAFEKLKTLSEIHEGANSNSHLKEEFIKSIKITQEFLENRTSRLSLHDLKFKIASPAIETEIDSLFKSILTAESQLTINDTTLVELRKFHKLKEFIDTHCQIRQYSFQICQIE
;
A
#
# COMPACT_ATOMS: atom_id res chain seq x y z
N MET A 1 -13.61 -16.93 4.14
CA MET A 1 -13.52 -15.46 4.35
C MET A 1 -12.93 -15.20 5.72
N SER A 2 -12.02 -14.23 5.87
CA SER A 2 -11.48 -13.91 7.20
C SER A 2 -12.56 -13.29 8.08
N ILE A 3 -12.47 -13.50 9.40
CA ILE A 3 -13.40 -12.93 10.38
C ILE A 3 -13.43 -11.39 10.33
N LEU A 4 -12.28 -10.80 9.98
CA LEU A 4 -12.11 -9.37 9.74
C LEU A 4 -12.96 -8.89 8.55
N ASN A 5 -13.01 -9.67 7.47
CA ASN A 5 -13.78 -9.33 6.28
C ASN A 5 -15.29 -9.33 6.56
N LEU A 6 -15.77 -10.26 7.40
CA LEU A 6 -17.16 -10.29 7.88
C LEU A 6 -17.45 -9.13 8.84
N ALA A 7 -16.54 -8.84 9.77
CA ALA A 7 -16.72 -7.76 10.74
C ALA A 7 -16.72 -6.36 10.10
N LEU A 8 -16.07 -6.21 8.94
CA LEU A 8 -16.03 -4.95 8.18
C LEU A 8 -17.05 -4.90 7.04
N GLN A 9 -17.90 -5.92 6.87
CA GLN A 9 -18.98 -5.85 5.88
C GLN A 9 -19.96 -4.72 6.24
N GLY A 10 -20.16 -3.80 5.31
CA GLY A 10 -21.05 -2.65 5.50
C GLY A 10 -20.41 -1.46 6.24
N VAL A 11 -19.12 -1.53 6.57
CA VAL A 11 -18.38 -0.40 7.14
C VAL A 11 -17.63 0.33 6.01
N ALA A 12 -17.88 1.64 5.88
CA ALA A 12 -17.14 2.51 4.96
C ALA A 12 -16.25 3.46 5.76
N LEU A 13 -15.04 3.71 5.24
CA LEU A 13 -14.15 4.74 5.76
C LEU A 13 -14.31 5.99 4.92
N LYS A 14 -14.52 7.13 5.57
CA LYS A 14 -14.59 8.44 4.92
C LYS A 14 -13.43 9.30 5.41
N ARG A 15 -12.65 9.84 4.47
CA ARG A 15 -11.69 10.91 4.76
C ARG A 15 -12.42 12.17 5.24
N LYS A 16 -11.69 13.07 5.89
CA LYS A 16 -12.24 14.42 6.15
C LYS A 16 -12.34 15.19 4.84
N ASP A 17 -13.27 16.14 4.78
CA ASP A 17 -13.38 17.04 3.65
C ASP A 17 -12.18 18.03 3.66
N MET A 18 -11.61 18.30 2.48
CA MET A 18 -10.53 19.27 2.22
C MET A 18 -11.11 20.68 2.00
N SER A 19 -10.28 21.66 1.66
CA SER A 19 -10.78 22.94 1.17
C SER A 19 -11.63 22.77 -0.09
N GLY A 20 -12.60 23.65 -0.31
CA GLY A 20 -13.54 23.54 -1.43
C GLY A 20 -12.88 23.51 -2.81
N LEU A 21 -11.75 24.22 -2.99
CA LEU A 21 -11.00 24.19 -4.25
C LEU A 21 -10.30 22.84 -4.46
N SER A 22 -9.68 22.29 -3.42
CA SER A 22 -9.04 20.97 -3.47
C SER A 22 -10.05 19.85 -3.66
N GLU A 23 -11.25 19.95 -3.07
CA GLU A 23 -12.34 19.01 -3.30
C GLU A 23 -12.81 19.01 -4.76
N GLN A 24 -13.04 20.18 -5.34
CA GLN A 24 -13.43 20.30 -6.75
C GLN A 24 -12.35 19.79 -7.70
N ALA A 25 -11.07 19.97 -7.35
CA ALA A 25 -9.97 19.40 -8.11
C ALA A 25 -9.94 17.87 -7.98
N PHE A 26 -10.13 17.35 -6.76
CA PHE A 26 -10.12 15.92 -6.46
C PHE A 26 -11.30 15.16 -7.08
N GLU A 27 -12.49 15.74 -7.10
CA GLU A 27 -13.71 15.12 -7.65
C GLU A 27 -13.59 14.80 -9.16
N LYS A 28 -12.73 15.52 -9.87
CA LYS A 28 -12.44 15.27 -11.29
C LYS A 28 -11.56 14.04 -11.51
N LEU A 29 -10.84 13.59 -10.48
CA LEU A 29 -9.91 12.46 -10.53
C LEU A 29 -10.68 11.18 -10.19
N LYS A 30 -10.81 10.28 -11.16
CA LYS A 30 -11.64 9.07 -11.06
C LYS A 30 -10.83 7.81 -10.85
N THR A 31 -9.55 7.81 -11.22
CA THR A 31 -8.67 6.65 -11.10
C THR A 31 -7.53 6.93 -10.11
N LEU A 32 -6.95 5.87 -9.53
CA LEU A 32 -5.79 6.01 -8.64
C LEU A 32 -4.59 6.64 -9.37
N SER A 33 -4.39 6.31 -10.65
CA SER A 33 -3.33 6.92 -11.47
C SER A 33 -3.54 8.42 -11.63
N GLU A 34 -4.77 8.85 -11.95
CA GLU A 34 -5.12 10.29 -12.03
C GLU A 34 -4.93 11.01 -10.70
N ILE A 35 -5.29 10.36 -9.58
CA ILE A 35 -5.07 10.91 -8.24
C ILE A 35 -3.56 11.11 -7.99
N HIS A 36 -2.74 10.13 -8.36
CA HIS A 36 -1.30 10.20 -8.19
C HIS A 36 -0.67 11.30 -9.05
N GLU A 37 -1.02 11.37 -10.33
CA GLU A 37 -0.56 12.42 -11.26
C GLU A 37 -1.03 13.81 -10.81
N GLY A 38 -2.27 13.93 -10.36
CA GLY A 38 -2.83 15.17 -9.83
C GLY A 38 -2.12 15.64 -8.56
N ALA A 39 -1.76 14.73 -7.66
CA ALA A 39 -0.98 15.05 -6.46
C ALA A 39 0.48 15.43 -6.78
N ASN A 40 1.09 14.81 -7.78
CA ASN A 40 2.45 15.15 -8.21
C ASN A 40 2.50 16.50 -8.95
N SER A 41 1.43 16.84 -9.67
CA SER A 41 1.31 18.12 -10.38
C SER A 41 0.92 19.27 -9.45
N ASN A 42 0.21 19.00 -8.35
CA ASN A 42 -0.28 19.99 -7.41
C ASN A 42 0.12 19.64 -5.97
N SER A 43 1.18 20.28 -5.49
CA SER A 43 1.70 20.08 -4.12
C SER A 43 0.67 20.46 -3.04
N HIS A 44 -0.13 21.51 -3.25
CA HIS A 44 -1.17 21.91 -2.31
C HIS A 44 -2.26 20.84 -2.16
N LEU A 45 -2.72 20.28 -3.28
CA LEU A 45 -3.68 19.18 -3.28
C LEU A 45 -3.11 17.96 -2.55
N LYS A 46 -1.84 17.63 -2.80
CA LYS A 46 -1.13 16.53 -2.12
C LYS A 46 -1.13 16.73 -0.60
N GLU A 47 -0.76 17.92 -0.12
CA GLU A 47 -0.74 18.22 1.31
C GLU A 47 -2.11 18.15 1.97
N GLU A 48 -3.13 18.76 1.35
CA GLU A 48 -4.50 18.70 1.87
C GLU A 48 -5.05 17.28 1.88
N PHE A 49 -4.75 16.50 0.84
CA PHE A 49 -5.17 15.11 0.74
C PHE A 49 -4.55 14.26 1.86
N ILE A 50 -3.25 14.41 2.11
CA ILE A 50 -2.55 13.75 3.23
C ILE A 50 -3.20 14.14 4.57
N LYS A 51 -3.46 15.43 4.80
CA LYS A 51 -4.13 15.90 6.02
C LYS A 51 -5.54 15.33 6.17
N SER A 52 -6.28 15.20 5.06
CA SER A 52 -7.65 14.70 5.04
C SER A 52 -7.76 13.23 5.45
N ILE A 53 -6.77 12.42 5.07
CA ILE A 53 -6.70 10.99 5.36
C ILE A 53 -6.12 10.72 6.75
N LYS A 54 -5.21 11.56 7.22
CA LYS A 54 -4.51 11.39 8.50
C LYS A 54 -5.44 11.10 9.68
N ILE A 55 -6.59 11.78 9.74
CA ILE A 55 -7.59 11.58 10.81
C ILE A 55 -8.15 10.16 10.79
N THR A 56 -8.38 9.60 9.59
CA THR A 56 -8.87 8.22 9.44
C THR A 56 -7.78 7.22 9.81
N GLN A 57 -6.52 7.51 9.46
CA GLN A 57 -5.37 6.68 9.86
C GLN A 57 -5.23 6.64 11.39
N GLU A 58 -5.20 7.80 12.05
CA GLU A 58 -5.11 7.91 13.52
C GLU A 58 -6.29 7.18 14.21
N PHE A 59 -7.49 7.27 13.65
CA PHE A 59 -8.65 6.52 14.14
C PHE A 59 -8.43 5.01 14.07
N LEU A 60 -7.96 4.49 12.92
CA LEU A 60 -7.69 3.07 12.73
C LEU A 60 -6.55 2.59 13.62
N GLU A 61 -5.49 3.38 13.78
CA GLU A 61 -4.37 3.07 14.67
C GLU A 61 -4.83 2.98 16.12
N ASN A 62 -5.64 3.94 16.59
CA ASN A 62 -6.18 3.92 17.94
C ASN A 62 -7.09 2.71 18.17
N ARG A 63 -7.92 2.35 17.20
CA ARG A 63 -8.78 1.16 17.31
C ARG A 63 -7.95 -0.13 17.30
N THR A 64 -6.99 -0.24 16.40
CA THR A 64 -6.19 -1.46 16.20
C THR A 64 -5.21 -1.70 17.35
N SER A 65 -4.64 -0.64 17.94
CA SER A 65 -3.73 -0.74 19.10
C SER A 65 -4.36 -1.32 20.36
N ARG A 66 -5.70 -1.26 20.46
CA ARG A 66 -6.48 -1.85 21.56
C ARG A 66 -6.77 -3.33 21.34
N LEU A 67 -6.58 -3.83 20.12
CA LEU A 67 -6.81 -5.23 19.80
C LEU A 67 -5.60 -6.08 20.21
N SER A 68 -5.89 -7.30 20.64
CA SER A 68 -4.90 -8.35 20.87
C SER A 68 -5.43 -9.68 20.37
N LEU A 69 -4.52 -10.57 19.99
CA LEU A 69 -4.81 -11.95 19.62
C LEU A 69 -3.92 -12.85 20.47
N HIS A 70 -4.51 -13.73 21.28
CA HIS A 70 -3.78 -14.57 22.25
C HIS A 70 -2.83 -13.76 23.14
N ASP A 71 -3.32 -12.66 23.70
CA ASP A 71 -2.57 -11.70 24.54
C ASP A 71 -1.41 -10.96 23.84
N LEU A 72 -1.21 -11.21 22.54
CA LEU A 72 -0.27 -10.46 21.71
C LEU A 72 -0.97 -9.26 21.09
N LYS A 73 -0.46 -8.05 21.37
CA LYS A 73 -0.96 -6.82 20.74
C LYS A 73 -0.59 -6.79 19.25
N PHE A 74 -1.47 -6.22 18.43
CA PHE A 74 -1.16 -5.96 17.03
C PHE A 74 -0.04 -4.91 16.93
N LYS A 75 0.89 -5.15 16.01
CA LYS A 75 1.91 -4.17 15.63
C LYS A 75 1.33 -3.22 14.60
N ILE A 76 1.50 -1.93 14.83
CA ILE A 76 1.15 -0.86 13.90
C ILE A 76 2.46 -0.39 13.29
N ALA A 77 2.59 -0.49 11.97
CA ALA A 77 3.75 -0.02 11.24
C ALA A 77 3.49 1.39 10.70
N SER A 78 4.51 2.23 10.74
CA SER A 78 4.47 3.53 10.07
C SER A 78 4.42 3.33 8.55
N PRO A 79 3.81 4.26 7.79
CA PRO A 79 3.91 4.28 6.34
C PRO A 79 5.37 4.33 5.89
N ALA A 80 5.71 3.57 4.84
CA ALA A 80 7.03 3.62 4.25
C ALA A 80 7.29 5.00 3.62
N ILE A 81 8.47 5.57 3.86
CA ILE A 81 8.89 6.81 3.21
C ILE A 81 9.46 6.52 1.82
N GLU A 82 9.48 7.52 0.95
CA GLU A 82 9.92 7.39 -0.45
C GLU A 82 11.32 6.80 -0.57
N THR A 83 12.24 7.17 0.33
CA THR A 83 13.61 6.62 0.36
C THR A 83 13.68 5.15 0.76
N GLU A 84 12.78 4.68 1.62
CA GLU A 84 12.68 3.25 1.99
C GLU A 84 12.15 2.44 0.81
N ILE A 85 11.16 2.98 0.10
CA ILE A 85 10.62 2.39 -1.13
C ILE A 85 11.71 2.30 -2.20
N ASP A 86 12.45 3.39 -2.44
CA ASP A 86 13.55 3.42 -3.40
C ASP A 86 14.67 2.46 -3.01
N SER A 87 15.01 2.38 -1.73
CA SER A 87 16.02 1.45 -1.22
C SER A 87 15.59 0.00 -1.46
N LEU A 88 14.34 -0.34 -1.16
CA LEU A 88 13.77 -1.66 -1.42
C LEU A 88 13.83 -1.99 -2.92
N PHE A 89 13.44 -1.05 -3.77
CA PHE A 89 13.47 -1.25 -5.21
C PHE A 89 14.91 -1.46 -5.74
N LYS A 90 15.90 -0.70 -5.24
CA LYS A 90 17.32 -0.91 -5.57
C LYS A 90 17.83 -2.30 -5.17
N SER A 91 17.40 -2.83 -4.02
CA SER A 91 17.73 -4.19 -3.62
C SER A 91 17.16 -5.22 -4.59
N ILE A 92 15.92 -5.02 -5.07
CA ILE A 92 15.31 -5.87 -6.10
C ILE A 92 16.08 -5.79 -7.41
N LEU A 93 16.49 -4.58 -7.84
CA LEU A 93 17.30 -4.38 -9.05
C LEU A 93 18.66 -5.08 -9.01
N THR A 94 19.17 -5.39 -7.81
CA THR A 94 20.40 -6.18 -7.65
C THR A 94 20.20 -7.64 -8.07
N ALA A 95 18.99 -8.18 -7.85
CA ALA A 95 18.63 -9.53 -8.26
C ALA A 95 18.19 -9.60 -9.73
N GLU A 96 17.48 -8.57 -10.21
CA GLU A 96 17.00 -8.48 -11.60
C GLU A 96 17.11 -7.04 -12.12
N SER A 97 18.15 -6.76 -12.90
CA SER A 97 18.48 -5.41 -13.35
C SER A 97 17.63 -4.91 -14.51
N GLN A 98 16.88 -5.79 -15.17
CA GLN A 98 16.00 -5.44 -16.30
C GLN A 98 14.61 -4.95 -15.86
N LEU A 99 14.30 -5.02 -14.57
CA LEU A 99 13.04 -4.51 -14.04
C LEU A 99 12.94 -3.00 -14.19
N THR A 100 11.78 -2.54 -14.60
CA THR A 100 11.41 -1.13 -14.59
C THR A 100 10.30 -0.88 -13.58
N ILE A 101 10.14 0.37 -13.14
CA ILE A 101 9.04 0.75 -12.25
C ILE A 101 7.65 0.51 -12.86
N ASN A 102 7.58 0.31 -14.18
CA ASN A 102 6.35 0.03 -14.91
C ASN A 102 5.95 -1.45 -14.88
N ASP A 103 6.88 -2.36 -14.55
CA ASP A 103 6.64 -3.81 -14.45
C ASP A 103 5.91 -4.13 -13.14
N THR A 104 4.62 -3.79 -13.10
CA THR A 104 3.81 -3.81 -11.87
C THR A 104 2.93 -5.06 -11.76
N THR A 105 2.76 -5.81 -12.85
CA THR A 105 1.89 -6.99 -12.87
C THR A 105 2.66 -8.30 -12.72
N LEU A 106 2.04 -9.32 -12.10
CA LEU A 106 2.63 -10.65 -12.01
C LEU A 106 2.98 -11.28 -13.37
N VAL A 107 2.25 -10.91 -14.43
CA VAL A 107 2.51 -11.40 -15.79
C VAL A 107 3.81 -10.82 -16.35
N GLU A 108 4.07 -9.53 -16.10
CA GLU A 108 5.33 -8.87 -16.46
C GLU A 108 6.49 -9.43 -15.64
N LEU A 109 6.30 -9.53 -14.31
CA LEU A 109 7.33 -10.04 -13.40
C LEU A 109 7.73 -11.49 -13.72
N ARG A 110 6.80 -12.31 -14.21
CA ARG A 110 7.08 -13.72 -14.60
C ARG A 110 7.92 -13.86 -15.88
N LYS A 111 8.13 -12.78 -16.65
CA LYS A 111 9.05 -12.79 -17.80
C LYS A 111 10.50 -12.92 -17.35
N PHE A 112 10.81 -12.48 -16.14
CA PHE A 112 12.15 -12.52 -15.57
C PHE A 112 12.40 -13.88 -14.91
N HIS A 113 13.22 -14.73 -15.54
CA HIS A 113 13.39 -16.12 -15.13
C HIS A 113 13.91 -16.27 -13.69
N LYS A 114 14.89 -15.45 -13.30
CA LYS A 114 15.48 -15.47 -11.95
C LYS A 114 14.49 -15.02 -10.89
N LEU A 115 13.73 -13.96 -11.16
CA LEU A 115 12.69 -13.48 -10.25
C LEU A 115 11.56 -14.51 -10.12
N LYS A 116 11.17 -15.13 -11.23
CA LYS A 116 10.17 -16.21 -11.23
C LYS A 116 10.65 -17.38 -10.38
N GLU A 117 11.88 -17.85 -10.59
CA GLU A 117 12.46 -18.93 -9.81
C GLU A 117 12.45 -18.57 -8.32
N PHE A 118 12.90 -17.36 -7.96
CA PHE A 118 12.88 -16.89 -6.57
C PHE A 118 11.47 -16.89 -5.96
N ILE A 119 10.48 -16.39 -6.69
CA ILE A 119 9.09 -16.36 -6.22
C ILE A 119 8.55 -17.78 -6.04
N ASP A 120 8.85 -18.68 -6.98
CA ASP A 120 8.35 -20.05 -6.97
C ASP A 120 9.02 -20.91 -5.86
N THR A 121 10.29 -20.65 -5.53
CA THR A 121 11.07 -21.43 -4.56
C THR A 121 11.07 -20.84 -3.15
N HIS A 122 11.05 -19.51 -3.01
CA HIS A 122 11.24 -18.81 -1.75
C HIS A 122 10.04 -17.99 -1.30
N CYS A 123 8.92 -18.00 -2.04
CA CYS A 123 7.73 -17.26 -1.65
C CYS A 123 6.46 -18.12 -1.65
N GLN A 124 5.56 -17.79 -0.73
CA GLN A 124 4.21 -18.34 -0.68
C GLN A 124 3.20 -17.24 -1.01
N ILE A 125 2.55 -17.38 -2.17
CA ILE A 125 1.49 -16.48 -2.62
C ILE A 125 0.13 -17.09 -2.23
N ARG A 126 -0.66 -16.34 -1.47
CA ARG A 126 -2.06 -16.65 -1.17
C ARG A 126 -2.95 -15.51 -1.65
N GLN A 127 -4.25 -15.74 -1.67
CA GLN A 127 -5.23 -14.76 -2.15
C GLN A 127 -5.14 -13.38 -1.47
N TYR A 128 -4.70 -13.33 -0.21
CA TYR A 128 -4.62 -12.09 0.58
C TYR A 128 -3.27 -11.89 1.29
N SER A 129 -2.25 -12.69 0.96
CA SER A 129 -0.95 -12.58 1.62
C SER A 129 0.17 -13.04 0.69
N PHE A 130 1.29 -12.34 0.78
CA PHE A 130 2.56 -12.75 0.20
C PHE A 130 3.55 -12.94 1.34
N GLN A 131 4.21 -14.10 1.39
CA GLN A 131 5.19 -14.42 2.42
C GLN A 131 6.49 -14.86 1.77
N ILE A 132 7.62 -14.31 2.21
CA ILE A 132 8.93 -14.84 1.88
C ILE A 132 9.19 -15.97 2.88
N CYS A 133 9.26 -17.20 2.38
CA CYS A 133 9.61 -18.37 3.17
C CYS A 133 11.10 -18.26 3.50
N GLN A 134 11.45 -17.93 4.75
CA GLN A 134 12.83 -18.10 5.20
C GLN A 134 13.18 -19.58 5.11
N ILE A 135 14.23 -19.89 4.36
CA ILE A 135 14.88 -21.20 4.42
C ILE A 135 15.75 -21.16 5.68
N GLU A 136 15.45 -22.02 6.65
CA GLU A 136 16.36 -22.38 7.74
C GLU A 136 17.52 -23.23 7.22
#